data_AF-A0AAF3E918-F1
#
_entry.id   AF-A0AAF3E918-F1
#
_cell.length_a   1.000
_cell.length_b   1.000
_cell.length_c   1.000
_cell.angle_alpha   90.00
_cell.angle_beta   90.00
_cell.angle_gamma   90.00
#
_symmetry.space_group_name_H-M   'P 1'
#
loop_
_entity.id
_entity.type
_entity.pdbx_description
1 polymer ?
#
loop_
_entity_poly.entity_id
_entity_poly.type
_entity_poly.pdbx_seq_one_letter_code
_entity_poly.pdbx_strand_id
1 'polypeptide(L)'
;MKTLGVLIAFVALVAVEACAPETTTTMTRRRRSTNEDAEIVLRTKLKYSEEKKDDYLEHLEELMKAATNGEVEEIEEIKSTYSALNVNGDFGAKIQLHDIEQDECGKVINDVKSIVESLPEVVSTQVRCHGSTSNF
;
A
#
# COMPACT_ATOMS: atom_id res chain seq x y z
N MET A 1 75.04 21.95 43.47
CA MET A 1 74.03 22.43 44.44
C MET A 1 72.65 22.32 43.81
N LYS A 2 71.66 21.87 44.59
CA LYS A 2 70.19 21.97 44.37
C LYS A 2 69.59 21.03 43.31
N THR A 3 68.96 19.92 43.71
CA THR A 3 67.53 19.77 44.09
C THR A 3 66.59 20.23 42.97
N LEU A 4 65.88 19.31 42.32
CA LEU A 4 64.59 18.75 42.74
C LEU A 4 63.43 19.50 42.06
N GLY A 5 62.65 18.74 41.29
CA GLY A 5 61.23 18.99 41.07
C GLY A 5 60.83 19.35 39.65
N VAL A 6 59.61 19.11 39.18
CA VAL A 6 58.40 18.45 39.71
C VAL A 6 57.33 18.60 38.57
N LEU A 7 56.30 17.73 38.54
CA LEU A 7 54.97 17.85 37.84
C LEU A 7 54.93 17.78 36.28
N ILE A 8 54.30 16.78 35.63
CA ILE A 8 52.88 16.35 35.49
C ILE A 8 52.13 17.01 34.29
N ALA A 9 51.37 16.17 33.56
CA ALA A 9 50.19 16.44 32.70
C ALA A 9 50.49 17.03 31.29
N PHE A 10 49.79 16.72 30.18
CA PHE A 10 48.56 15.98 29.90
C PHE A 10 48.51 15.74 28.36
N VAL A 11 47.93 14.61 27.95
CA VAL A 11 47.06 14.37 26.76
C VAL A 11 47.40 15.01 25.40
N ALA A 12 47.58 14.14 24.39
CA ALA A 12 46.86 14.25 23.12
C ALA A 12 46.88 12.91 22.37
N LEU A 13 45.72 12.24 22.35
CA LEU A 13 45.38 11.21 21.37
C LEU A 13 45.47 11.82 19.96
N VAL A 14 46.12 11.14 19.02
CA VAL A 14 45.59 11.02 17.65
C VAL A 14 45.90 9.61 17.15
N ALA A 15 44.83 8.92 16.77
CA ALA A 15 44.80 7.54 16.34
C ALA A 15 45.65 7.31 15.08
N VAL A 16 46.49 6.29 15.12
CA VAL A 16 47.24 5.78 13.97
C VAL A 16 46.28 4.99 13.08
N GLU A 17 46.29 5.34 11.81
CA GLU A 17 45.57 4.74 10.69
C GLU A 17 45.74 3.21 10.67
N ALA A 18 44.65 2.50 10.93
CA ALA A 18 44.53 1.10 10.56
C ALA A 18 43.41 1.00 9.52
N CYS A 19 43.85 0.85 8.27
CA CYS A 19 43.06 0.56 7.08
C CYS A 19 42.08 -0.59 7.37
N ALA A 20 40.78 -0.28 7.42
CA ALA A 20 39.72 -1.27 7.34
C ALA A 20 39.16 -1.22 5.92
N PRO A 21 38.95 -2.37 5.24
CA PRO A 21 38.42 -2.37 3.90
C PRO A 21 37.04 -1.70 3.94
N GLU A 22 36.88 -0.64 3.15
CA GLU A 22 35.59 -0.03 2.88
C GLU A 22 34.70 -1.12 2.32
N THR A 23 33.89 -1.70 3.20
CA THR A 23 32.73 -2.47 2.79
C THR A 23 31.78 -1.43 2.25
N THR A 24 31.97 -1.07 0.98
CA THR A 24 30.95 -0.42 0.19
C THR A 24 29.82 -1.42 0.18
N THR A 25 28.92 -1.29 1.17
CA THR A 25 27.56 -1.78 1.09
C THR A 25 26.99 -0.99 -0.07
N THR A 26 27.23 -1.49 -1.28
CA THR A 26 26.37 -1.26 -2.42
C THR A 26 25.01 -1.66 -1.87
N MET A 27 24.27 -0.68 -1.38
CA MET A 27 22.85 -0.82 -1.20
C MET A 27 22.39 -1.15 -2.60
N THR A 28 22.26 -2.44 -2.87
CA THR A 28 21.41 -2.97 -3.90
C THR A 28 20.06 -2.38 -3.53
N ARG A 29 19.82 -1.16 -4.01
CA ARG A 29 18.52 -0.51 -4.04
C ARG A 29 17.74 -1.49 -4.88
N ARG A 30 17.19 -2.50 -4.20
CA ARG A 30 16.28 -3.49 -4.73
C ARG A 30 15.30 -2.60 -5.48
N ARG A 31 15.39 -2.59 -6.82
CA ARG A 31 14.40 -1.93 -7.65
C ARG A 31 13.11 -2.56 -7.12
N ARG A 32 12.35 -1.79 -6.33
CA ARG A 32 10.98 -2.17 -6.01
C ARG A 32 10.38 -2.42 -7.37
N SER A 33 9.74 -3.57 -7.51
CA SER A 33 8.81 -3.77 -8.62
C SER A 33 8.07 -2.46 -8.81
N THR A 34 8.20 -1.83 -9.98
CA THR A 34 7.51 -0.56 -10.26
C THR A 34 6.00 -0.75 -10.27
N ASN A 35 5.57 -2.01 -10.32
CA ASN A 35 4.20 -2.47 -10.38
C ASN A 35 3.94 -3.24 -9.08
N GLU A 36 3.02 -2.73 -8.27
CA GLU A 36 2.57 -3.37 -7.02
C GLU A 36 1.05 -3.53 -7.09
N ASP A 37 0.50 -4.51 -6.38
CA ASP A 37 -0.94 -4.67 -6.31
C ASP A 37 -1.57 -3.50 -5.54
N ALA A 38 -2.64 -2.93 -6.08
CA ALA A 38 -3.52 -2.04 -5.34
C ALA A 38 -4.63 -2.87 -4.66
N GLU A 39 -4.92 -2.57 -3.41
CA GLU A 39 -5.97 -3.21 -2.61
C GLU A 39 -7.09 -2.21 -2.33
N ILE A 40 -8.29 -2.52 -2.78
CA ILE A 40 -9.50 -1.76 -2.50
C ILE A 40 -10.36 -2.60 -1.56
N VAL A 41 -10.78 -2.04 -0.44
CA VAL A 41 -11.69 -2.67 0.52
C VAL A 41 -12.95 -1.83 0.60
N LEU A 42 -14.05 -2.39 0.12
CA LEU A 42 -15.39 -1.84 0.21
C LEU A 42 -16.10 -2.43 1.42
N ARG A 43 -16.86 -1.61 2.14
CA ARG A 43 -17.83 -2.06 3.14
C ARG A 43 -19.21 -1.61 2.72
N THR A 44 -20.17 -2.53 2.70
CA THR A 44 -21.55 -2.24 2.32
C THR A 44 -22.46 -2.14 3.54
N LYS A 45 -23.72 -1.75 3.33
CA LYS A 45 -24.79 -1.75 4.33
C LYS A 45 -25.35 -3.15 4.60
N LEU A 46 -25.00 -4.13 3.76
CA LEU A 46 -25.51 -5.49 3.84
C LEU A 46 -24.83 -6.22 5.01
N LYS A 47 -25.54 -7.18 5.62
CA LYS A 47 -24.96 -8.04 6.66
C LYS A 47 -24.20 -9.19 6.04
N TYR A 48 -23.05 -9.51 6.64
CA TYR A 48 -22.26 -10.64 6.19
C TYR A 48 -23.02 -11.95 6.43
N SER A 49 -23.13 -12.76 5.38
CA SER A 49 -23.72 -14.10 5.44
C SER A 49 -22.93 -15.01 4.51
N GLU A 50 -22.37 -16.10 5.05
CA GLU A 50 -21.60 -17.08 4.27
C GLU A 50 -22.42 -17.68 3.12
N GLU A 51 -23.73 -17.85 3.32
CA GLU A 51 -24.64 -18.42 2.33
C GLU A 51 -24.91 -17.48 1.15
N LYS A 52 -24.74 -16.16 1.34
CA LYS A 52 -25.06 -15.13 0.34
C LYS A 52 -23.84 -14.36 -0.13
N LYS A 53 -22.64 -14.70 0.36
CA LYS A 53 -21.43 -13.93 0.07
C LYS A 53 -21.10 -13.94 -1.41
N ASP A 54 -21.35 -15.05 -2.11
CA ASP A 54 -21.06 -15.20 -3.52
C ASP A 54 -22.06 -14.37 -4.35
N ASP A 55 -23.36 -14.43 -4.03
CA ASP A 55 -24.39 -13.56 -4.64
C ASP A 55 -24.08 -12.06 -4.45
N TYR A 56 -23.64 -11.68 -3.25
CA TYR A 56 -23.28 -10.29 -2.96
C TYR A 56 -21.99 -9.84 -3.67
N LEU A 57 -21.03 -10.75 -3.85
CA LEU A 57 -19.83 -10.47 -4.65
C LEU A 57 -20.19 -10.30 -6.13
N GLU A 58 -20.99 -11.20 -6.69
CA GLU A 58 -21.42 -11.14 -8.08
C GLU A 58 -22.19 -9.84 -8.35
N HIS A 59 -23.13 -9.49 -7.47
CA HIS A 59 -23.86 -8.22 -7.59
C HIS A 59 -22.93 -7.00 -7.57
N LEU A 60 -21.95 -6.99 -6.68
CA LEU A 60 -21.00 -5.88 -6.58
C LEU A 60 -20.07 -5.80 -7.80
N GLU A 61 -19.65 -6.94 -8.34
CA GLU A 61 -18.87 -7.02 -9.57
C GLU A 61 -19.66 -6.46 -10.76
N GLU A 62 -20.93 -6.85 -10.90
CA GLU A 62 -21.83 -6.30 -11.92
C GLU A 62 -22.02 -4.78 -11.77
N LEU A 63 -22.21 -4.30 -10.55
CA LEU A 63 -22.37 -2.89 -10.27
C LEU A 63 -21.11 -2.08 -10.58
N MET A 64 -19.93 -2.61 -10.25
CA MET A 64 -18.66 -1.96 -10.62
C MET A 64 -18.48 -1.92 -12.14
N LYS A 65 -18.79 -3.00 -12.86
CA LYS A 65 -18.76 -3.05 -14.33
C LYS A 65 -19.79 -2.11 -14.98
N ALA A 66 -20.97 -1.97 -14.37
CA ALA A 66 -22.00 -1.06 -14.87
C ALA A 66 -21.63 0.41 -14.60
N ALA A 67 -21.06 0.71 -13.42
CA ALA A 67 -20.64 2.06 -13.05
C ALA A 67 -19.48 2.58 -13.90
N THR A 68 -18.66 1.69 -14.46
CA THR A 68 -17.62 2.04 -15.44
C THR A 68 -18.17 2.26 -16.85
N ASN A 69 -19.48 2.08 -17.08
CA ASN A 69 -20.22 2.37 -18.33
C ASN A 69 -19.58 1.83 -19.62
N GLY A 70 -18.69 0.83 -19.55
CA GLY A 70 -17.86 0.42 -20.68
C GLY A 70 -16.89 1.48 -21.21
N GLU A 71 -16.75 2.65 -20.54
CA GLU A 71 -15.73 3.66 -20.87
C GLU A 71 -14.39 3.34 -20.24
N VAL A 72 -14.37 2.50 -19.20
CA VAL A 72 -13.13 1.99 -18.62
C VAL A 72 -12.78 0.66 -19.28
N GLU A 73 -12.35 0.71 -20.55
CA GLU A 73 -11.64 -0.42 -21.20
C GLU A 73 -10.42 -0.85 -20.36
N GLU A 74 -9.89 0.03 -19.50
CA GLU A 74 -8.67 -0.21 -18.73
C GLU A 74 -8.85 -1.05 -17.45
N ILE A 75 -10.04 -1.14 -16.82
CA ILE A 75 -10.22 -2.03 -15.64
C ILE A 75 -10.40 -3.49 -16.10
N GLU A 76 -10.88 -3.73 -17.32
CA GLU A 76 -10.86 -5.09 -17.89
C GLU A 76 -9.42 -5.54 -18.25
N GLU A 77 -8.51 -4.61 -18.57
CA GLU A 77 -7.08 -4.92 -18.71
C GLU A 77 -6.38 -5.12 -17.36
N ILE A 78 -6.81 -4.40 -16.32
CA ILE A 78 -6.31 -4.59 -14.95
C ILE A 78 -6.90 -5.88 -14.40
N LYS A 79 -6.07 -6.94 -14.35
CA LYS A 79 -6.44 -8.18 -13.68
C LYS A 79 -6.90 -7.86 -12.25
N SER A 80 -8.19 -8.06 -12.00
CA SER A 80 -8.80 -7.81 -10.70
C SER A 80 -9.25 -9.12 -10.05
N THR A 81 -9.00 -9.27 -8.75
CA THR A 81 -9.51 -10.41 -7.96
C THR A 81 -10.46 -9.91 -6.87
N TYR A 82 -11.64 -10.51 -6.78
CA TYR A 82 -12.66 -10.18 -5.79
C TYR A 82 -12.68 -11.21 -4.67
N SER A 83 -12.88 -10.75 -3.43
CA SER A 83 -12.99 -11.62 -2.27
C SER A 83 -13.95 -11.03 -1.24
N ALA A 84 -14.82 -11.85 -0.68
CA ALA A 84 -15.75 -11.42 0.36
C ALA A 84 -15.02 -11.30 1.69
N LEU A 85 -15.37 -10.27 2.46
CA LEU A 85 -14.86 -10.00 3.79
C LEU A 85 -16.01 -9.79 4.76
N ASN A 86 -15.83 -10.26 5.98
CA ASN A 86 -16.68 -9.88 7.10
C ASN A 86 -16.03 -8.68 7.80
N VAL A 87 -16.59 -7.49 7.62
CA VAL A 87 -16.09 -6.25 8.21
C VAL A 87 -17.02 -5.85 9.35
N ASN A 88 -16.70 -6.31 10.56
CA ASN A 88 -17.47 -6.03 11.78
C ASN A 88 -18.96 -6.45 11.69
N GLY A 89 -19.26 -7.56 11.01
CA GLY A 89 -20.61 -8.09 10.81
C GLY A 89 -21.31 -7.55 9.56
N ASP A 90 -20.72 -6.58 8.88
CA ASP A 90 -21.17 -6.10 7.58
C ASP A 90 -20.43 -6.83 6.46
N PHE A 91 -21.09 -6.97 5.31
CA PHE A 91 -20.45 -7.47 4.12
C PHE A 91 -19.47 -6.43 3.60
N GLY A 92 -18.23 -6.87 3.38
CA GLY A 92 -17.24 -6.12 2.64
C GLY A 92 -16.76 -6.93 1.46
N ALA A 93 -16.18 -6.23 0.49
CA ALA A 93 -15.50 -6.85 -0.63
C ALA A 93 -14.09 -6.27 -0.72
N LYS A 94 -13.11 -7.15 -0.88
CA LYS A 94 -11.76 -6.78 -1.22
C LYS A 94 -11.52 -7.06 -2.70
N ILE A 95 -11.15 -6.01 -3.42
CA ILE A 95 -10.75 -6.05 -4.82
C ILE A 95 -9.23 -5.82 -4.85
N GLN A 96 -8.49 -6.76 -5.41
CA GLN A 96 -7.08 -6.59 -5.69
C GLN A 96 -6.91 -6.28 -7.17
N LEU A 97 -6.30 -5.14 -7.47
CA LEU A 97 -5.90 -4.75 -8.82
C LEU A 97 -4.43 -5.06 -8.99
N HIS A 98 -4.08 -5.88 -9.98
CA HIS A 98 -2.71 -6.31 -10.20
C HIS A 98 -1.95 -5.37 -11.13
N ASP A 99 -0.63 -5.39 -10.99
CA ASP A 99 0.33 -4.73 -11.89
C ASP A 99 0.16 -3.19 -12.03
N ILE A 100 -0.39 -2.52 -11.01
CA ILE A 100 -0.61 -1.06 -11.02
C ILE A 100 0.70 -0.30 -10.83
N GLU A 101 0.97 0.67 -11.70
CA GLU A 101 2.15 1.55 -11.58
C GLU A 101 1.92 2.65 -10.51
N GLN A 102 3.00 3.15 -9.91
CA GLN A 102 2.91 4.09 -8.79
C GLN A 102 2.21 5.42 -9.17
N ASP A 103 2.41 5.90 -10.38
CA ASP A 103 1.80 7.12 -10.92
C ASP A 103 0.32 6.94 -11.30
N GLU A 104 -0.12 5.70 -11.54
CA GLU A 104 -1.52 5.36 -11.79
C GLU A 104 -2.39 5.33 -10.52
N CYS A 105 -1.78 5.21 -9.33
CA CYS A 105 -2.50 5.16 -8.06
C CYS A 105 -3.52 6.31 -7.88
N GLY A 106 -3.18 7.52 -8.33
CA GLY A 106 -4.07 8.67 -8.23
C GLY A 106 -5.31 8.53 -9.10
N LYS A 107 -5.16 7.95 -10.30
CA LYS A 107 -6.26 7.63 -11.21
C LYS A 107 -7.15 6.54 -10.61
N VAL A 108 -6.56 5.43 -10.15
CA VAL A 108 -7.29 4.34 -9.47
C VAL A 108 -8.13 4.87 -8.29
N ILE A 109 -7.54 5.71 -7.44
CA ILE A 109 -8.25 6.28 -6.29
C ILE A 109 -9.46 7.13 -6.75
N ASN A 110 -9.29 7.95 -7.78
CA ASN A 110 -10.35 8.81 -8.30
C ASN A 110 -11.46 8.00 -8.99
N ASP A 111 -11.10 6.99 -9.78
CA ASP A 111 -12.05 6.13 -10.49
C ASP A 111 -12.88 5.32 -9.49
N VAL A 112 -12.22 4.67 -8.53
CA VAL A 112 -12.88 3.94 -7.44
C VAL A 112 -13.78 4.87 -6.64
N LYS A 113 -13.33 6.09 -6.35
CA LYS A 113 -14.16 7.08 -5.66
C LYS A 113 -15.42 7.42 -6.45
N SER A 114 -15.29 7.71 -7.73
CA SER A 114 -16.44 8.02 -8.60
C SER A 114 -17.41 6.85 -8.69
N ILE A 115 -16.90 5.62 -8.83
CA ILE A 115 -17.71 4.40 -8.86
C ILE A 115 -18.46 4.24 -7.53
N VAL A 116 -17.75 4.31 -6.40
CA VAL A 116 -18.35 4.12 -5.08
C VAL A 116 -19.39 5.18 -4.76
N GLU A 117 -19.19 6.44 -5.17
CA GLU A 117 -20.18 7.50 -5.00
C GLU A 117 -21.48 7.21 -5.77
N SER A 118 -21.43 6.42 -6.84
CA SER A 118 -22.61 5.95 -7.57
C SER A 118 -23.30 4.73 -6.93
N LEU A 119 -22.67 4.07 -5.95
CA LEU A 119 -23.17 2.86 -5.30
C LEU A 119 -23.73 3.18 -3.91
N PRO A 120 -25.05 3.39 -3.76
CA PRO A 120 -25.66 3.83 -2.51
C PRO A 120 -25.58 2.79 -1.38
N GLU A 121 -25.26 1.54 -1.69
CA GLU A 121 -25.07 0.46 -0.74
C GLU A 121 -23.69 0.41 -0.10
N VAL A 122 -22.68 1.06 -0.70
CA VAL A 122 -21.34 1.18 -0.11
C VAL A 122 -21.36 2.26 0.96
N VAL A 123 -20.81 1.95 2.13
CA VAL A 123 -20.76 2.84 3.31
C VAL A 123 -19.40 3.49 3.46
N SER A 124 -18.34 2.76 3.10
CA SER A 124 -16.97 3.25 3.23
C SER A 124 -16.05 2.44 2.34
N THR A 125 -15.02 3.11 1.84
CA THR A 125 -14.01 2.51 0.98
C THR A 125 -12.61 2.85 1.48
N GLN A 126 -11.73 1.87 1.42
CA GLN A 126 -10.30 2.05 1.65
C GLN A 126 -9.55 1.61 0.39
N VAL A 127 -8.70 2.47 -0.14
CA VAL A 127 -7.81 2.15 -1.27
C VAL A 127 -6.37 2.21 -0.77
N ARG A 128 -5.63 1.12 -0.96
CA ARG A 128 -4.20 1.00 -0.67
C ARG A 128 -3.44 0.81 -1.97
N CYS A 129 -2.47 1.66 -2.24
CA CYS A 129 -1.69 1.60 -3.47
C CYS A 129 -0.25 2.05 -3.16
N HIS A 130 0.75 1.22 -3.45
CA HIS A 130 2.18 1.51 -3.24
C HIS A 130 2.51 2.06 -1.82
N GLY A 131 1.92 1.46 -0.78
CA GLY A 131 2.10 1.88 0.62
C GLY A 131 1.35 3.16 1.03
N SER A 132 0.64 3.81 0.11
CA SER A 132 -0.29 4.91 0.41
C SER A 132 -1.68 4.36 0.69
N THR A 133 -2.39 4.92 1.67
CA THR A 133 -3.77 4.52 2.01
C THR A 133 -4.69 5.74 1.97
N SER A 134 -5.76 5.64 1.19
CA SER A 134 -6.83 6.63 1.07
C SER A 134 -8.12 6.03 1.60
N ASN A 135 -8.90 6.80 2.36
CA ASN A 135 -10.20 6.38 2.87
C ASN A 135 -11.24 7.45 2.53
N PHE A 136 -12.41 7.03 2.09
CA PHE A 136 -13.55 7.91 1.80
C PHE A 136 -14.87 7.16 1.94
#